data_AF-A0A7C4VYM7-F1
#
_entry.id   AF-A0A7C4VYM7-F1
#
_cell.length_a   1.000
_cell.length_b   1.000
_cell.length_c   1.000
_cell.angle_alpha   90.00
_cell.angle_beta   90.00
_cell.angle_gamma   90.00
#
_symmetry.space_group_name_H-M   'P 1'
#
loop_
_entity.id
_entity.type
_entity.pdbx_description
1 polymer ?
#
loop_
_entity_poly.entity_id
_entity_poly.type
_entity_poly.pdbx_seq_one_letter_code
_entity_poly.pdbx_strand_id
1 'polypeptide(L)'
;NGIIMDIGSETVEVYARKLQEKIYRIRAGPLGVYEKGFSNGIELTKLIAGLGLIFLGGDTTAEIVKYGLDRIILSTGGMLCISGGAFIHGLAGENYPSVDLILKQNK
;
A
#
# COMPACT_ATOMS: atom_id res chain seq x y z
N ASN A 1 -16.75 20.77 16.01
CA ASN A 1 -15.85 19.80 16.67
C ASN A 1 -16.05 18.40 16.11
N GLY A 2 -15.68 18.17 14.85
CA GLY A 2 -15.74 16.83 14.22
C GLY A 2 -14.40 16.10 14.32
N ILE A 3 -14.43 14.77 14.23
CA ILE A 3 -13.24 13.90 14.11
C ILE A 3 -13.05 13.59 12.63
N ILE A 4 -11.83 13.70 12.11
CA ILE A 4 -11.49 13.32 10.73
C ILE A 4 -11.33 11.80 10.68
N MET A 5 -12.14 11.15 9.84
CA MET A 5 -12.22 9.69 9.77
C MET A 5 -11.85 9.14 8.38
N ASP A 6 -11.80 9.99 7.36
CA ASP A 6 -11.49 9.64 5.98
C ASP A 6 -10.93 10.85 5.22
N ILE A 7 -10.31 10.60 4.08
CA ILE A 7 -10.09 11.62 3.05
C ILE A 7 -11.41 11.96 2.33
N GLY A 8 -11.55 13.19 1.84
CA GLY A 8 -12.71 13.61 1.04
C GLY A 8 -12.58 13.19 -0.43
N SER A 9 -13.70 13.22 -1.17
CA SER A 9 -13.73 12.89 -2.61
C SER A 9 -12.81 13.77 -3.46
N GLU A 10 -12.75 15.07 -3.18
CA GLU A 10 -11.81 15.98 -3.86
C GLU A 10 -10.35 15.56 -3.62
N THR A 11 -10.03 15.11 -2.41
CA THR A 11 -8.69 14.60 -2.10
C THR A 11 -8.37 13.32 -2.86
N VAL A 12 -9.35 12.41 -3.02
CA VAL A 12 -9.21 11.21 -3.85
C VAL A 12 -8.85 11.57 -5.27
N GLU A 13 -9.56 12.51 -5.89
CA GLU A 13 -9.30 12.94 -7.28
C GLU A 13 -7.91 13.56 -7.44
N VAL A 14 -7.54 14.45 -6.52
CA VAL A 14 -6.22 15.10 -6.53
C VAL A 14 -5.10 14.07 -6.36
N TYR A 15 -5.27 13.11 -5.45
CA TYR A 15 -4.27 12.07 -5.22
C TYR A 15 -4.18 11.12 -6.40
N ALA A 16 -5.31 10.67 -6.96
CA ALA A 16 -5.34 9.78 -8.11
C ALA A 16 -4.57 10.39 -9.30
N ARG A 17 -4.86 11.66 -9.63
CA ARG A 17 -4.16 12.38 -10.70
C ARG A 17 -2.64 12.43 -10.49
N LYS A 18 -2.20 12.83 -9.29
CA LYS A 18 -0.77 12.94 -8.97
C LYS A 18 -0.05 11.58 -8.94
N LEU A 19 -0.73 10.53 -8.49
CA LEU A 19 -0.16 9.19 -8.35
C LEU A 19 -0.07 8.48 -9.70
N GLN A 20 -1.02 8.67 -10.61
CA GLN A 20 -0.95 8.08 -11.96
C GLN A 20 0.27 8.55 -12.77
N GLU A 21 0.82 9.72 -12.45
CA GLU A 21 2.07 10.23 -13.05
C GLU A 21 3.33 9.51 -12.53
N LYS A 22 3.22 8.64 -11.51
CA LYS A 22 4.35 7.98 -10.87
C LYS A 22 4.48 6.53 -11.33
N ILE A 23 5.73 6.12 -11.56
CA ILE A 23 6.06 4.73 -11.91
C ILE A 23 5.79 3.81 -10.71
N TYR A 24 6.25 4.21 -9.52
CA TYR A 24 6.04 3.46 -8.29
C TYR A 24 5.13 4.24 -7.35
N ARG A 25 4.14 3.53 -6.81
CA ARG A 25 3.14 4.05 -5.89
C ARG A 25 3.10 3.12 -4.69
N ILE A 26 3.63 3.59 -3.57
CA ILE A 26 3.73 2.79 -2.35
C ILE A 26 2.59 3.21 -1.41
N ARG A 27 1.71 2.28 -1.07
CA ARG A 27 0.61 2.48 -0.12
C ARG A 27 0.90 1.69 1.16
N ALA A 28 1.18 2.40 2.24
CA ALA A 28 1.55 1.85 3.54
C ALA A 28 0.58 2.34 4.63
N GLY A 29 -0.68 1.94 4.52
CA GLY A 29 -1.75 2.26 5.45
C GLY A 29 -3.06 2.64 4.75
N PRO A 30 -4.22 2.44 5.41
CA PRO A 30 -5.51 2.94 4.93
C PRO A 30 -5.56 4.49 5.03
N LEU A 31 -6.43 5.11 4.23
CA LEU A 31 -6.63 6.58 4.24
C LEU A 31 -7.87 7.01 5.03
N GLY A 32 -8.54 6.05 5.66
CA GLY A 32 -9.71 6.24 6.50
C GLY A 32 -9.91 5.04 7.42
N VAL A 33 -10.84 5.17 8.37
CA VAL A 33 -11.21 4.09 9.30
C VAL A 33 -12.16 3.13 8.58
N TYR A 34 -11.61 2.37 7.63
CA TYR A 34 -12.31 1.50 6.69
C TYR A 34 -13.19 0.45 7.38
N GLU A 35 -12.88 0.10 8.63
CA GLU A 35 -13.66 -0.82 9.44
C GLU A 35 -15.04 -0.28 9.77
N LYS A 36 -15.16 1.05 9.85
CA LYS A 36 -16.41 1.79 10.10
C LYS A 36 -17.07 2.30 8.82
N GLY A 37 -16.58 1.89 7.65
CA GLY A 37 -17.14 2.24 6.34
C GLY A 37 -16.53 3.48 5.67
N PHE A 38 -15.56 4.14 6.31
CA PHE A 38 -14.79 5.25 5.74
C PHE A 38 -13.78 4.72 4.72
N SER A 39 -14.18 4.66 3.46
CA SER A 39 -13.57 3.84 2.43
C SER A 39 -13.15 4.60 1.17
N ASN A 40 -13.00 5.92 1.23
CA ASN A 40 -12.51 6.69 0.09
C ASN A 40 -11.08 6.28 -0.35
N GLY A 41 -10.29 5.70 0.56
CA GLY A 41 -9.02 5.04 0.23
C GLY A 41 -9.15 3.85 -0.74
N ILE A 42 -10.29 3.16 -0.75
CA ILE A 42 -10.60 2.07 -1.70
C ILE A 42 -10.87 2.64 -3.08
N GLU A 43 -11.62 3.74 -3.17
CA GLU A 43 -11.85 4.42 -4.45
C GLU A 43 -10.55 4.94 -5.04
N LEU A 44 -9.69 5.55 -4.22
CA LEU A 44 -8.34 5.92 -4.64
C LEU A 44 -7.57 4.72 -5.19
N THR A 45 -7.63 3.57 -4.49
CA THR A 45 -6.94 2.34 -4.91
C THR A 45 -7.39 1.87 -6.29
N LYS A 46 -8.69 1.87 -6.57
CA LYS A 46 -9.23 1.48 -7.88
C LYS A 46 -8.72 2.40 -8.98
N LEU A 47 -8.66 3.72 -8.73
CA LEU A 47 -8.20 4.72 -9.69
C LEU A 47 -6.70 4.59 -10.01
N ILE A 48 -5.89 4.07 -9.09
CA ILE A 48 -4.43 3.93 -9.25
C ILE A 48 -3.98 2.48 -9.41
N ALA A 49 -4.89 1.53 -9.62
CA ALA A 49 -4.54 0.13 -9.82
C ALA A 49 -3.63 -0.07 -11.05
N GLY A 50 -2.83 -1.13 -11.04
CA GLY A 50 -1.88 -1.42 -12.11
C GLY A 50 -0.46 -1.69 -11.65
N LEU A 51 0.41 -1.93 -12.63
CA LEU A 51 1.84 -2.12 -12.43
C LEU A 51 2.46 -0.98 -11.61
N GLY A 52 3.33 -1.33 -10.67
CA GLY A 52 4.04 -0.37 -9.82
C GLY A 52 3.25 0.14 -8.61
N LEU A 53 1.98 -0.29 -8.43
CA LEU A 53 1.27 -0.12 -7.16
C LEU A 53 1.70 -1.22 -6.18
N ILE A 54 2.25 -0.81 -5.04
CA ILE A 54 2.80 -1.69 -4.01
C ILE A 54 2.11 -1.39 -2.69
N PHE A 55 1.48 -2.40 -2.10
CA PHE A 55 0.90 -2.31 -0.77
C PHE A 55 1.86 -2.87 0.26
N LEU A 56 2.05 -2.14 1.34
CA LEU A 56 2.95 -2.52 2.44
C LEU A 56 2.17 -2.58 3.75
N GLY A 57 2.42 -3.63 4.51
CA GLY A 57 1.93 -3.74 5.89
C GLY A 57 0.60 -4.47 6.03
N GLY A 58 0.38 -4.97 7.25
CA GLY A 58 -0.76 -5.81 7.57
C GLY A 58 -2.10 -5.08 7.46
N ASP A 59 -2.18 -3.85 7.94
CA ASP A 59 -3.44 -3.09 7.93
C ASP A 59 -3.90 -2.73 6.51
N THR A 60 -2.97 -2.30 5.65
CA THR A 60 -3.25 -2.09 4.23
C THR A 60 -3.72 -3.38 3.55
N THR A 61 -3.09 -4.51 3.89
CA THR A 61 -3.49 -5.82 3.35
C THR A 61 -4.90 -6.21 3.84
N ALA A 62 -5.20 -5.97 5.12
CA ALA A 62 -6.50 -6.27 5.71
C ALA A 62 -7.62 -5.43 5.08
N GLU A 63 -7.39 -4.15 4.82
CA GLU A 63 -8.32 -3.27 4.11
C GLU A 63 -8.61 -3.82 2.70
N ILE A 64 -7.58 -4.12 1.92
CA ILE A 64 -7.72 -4.65 0.56
C ILE A 64 -8.50 -5.97 0.53
N VAL A 65 -8.20 -6.90 1.44
CA VAL A 65 -8.89 -8.19 1.55
C VAL A 65 -10.35 -7.97 1.96
N LYS A 66 -10.63 -7.07 2.91
CA LYS A 66 -11.99 -6.76 3.36
C LYS A 66 -12.89 -6.26 2.22
N TYR A 67 -12.34 -5.48 1.28
CA TYR A 67 -13.06 -4.98 0.11
C TYR A 67 -12.92 -5.87 -1.14
N GLY A 68 -12.30 -7.06 -1.02
CA GLY A 68 -12.18 -8.04 -2.12
C GLY A 68 -11.34 -7.57 -3.31
N LEU A 69 -10.37 -6.68 -3.08
CA LEU A 69 -9.51 -6.12 -4.14
C LEU A 69 -8.20 -6.87 -4.34
N ASP A 70 -7.89 -7.85 -3.49
CA ASP A 70 -6.65 -8.63 -3.51
C ASP A 70 -6.39 -9.27 -4.88
N ARG A 71 -7.41 -9.92 -5.46
CA ARG A 71 -7.31 -10.56 -6.78
C ARG A 71 -7.10 -9.54 -7.89
N ILE A 72 -7.80 -8.40 -7.81
CA ILE A 72 -7.72 -7.32 -8.81
C ILE A 72 -6.33 -6.69 -8.81
N ILE A 73 -5.77 -6.44 -7.62
CA ILE A 73 -4.43 -5.87 -7.47
C ILE A 73 -3.39 -6.81 -8.10
N LEU A 74 -3.46 -8.11 -7.77
CA LEU A 74 -2.53 -9.09 -8.34
C LEU A 74 -2.72 -9.22 -9.86
N SER A 75 -3.95 -9.25 -10.38
CA SER A 75 -4.21 -9.39 -11.81
C SER A 75 -3.82 -8.17 -12.64
N THR A 76 -3.76 -6.98 -12.02
CA THR A 76 -3.36 -5.73 -12.69
C THR A 76 -1.85 -5.46 -12.62
N GLY A 77 -1.08 -6.38 -12.03
CA GLY A 77 0.38 -6.26 -11.88
C GLY A 77 0.81 -5.45 -10.65
N GLY A 78 -0.11 -5.16 -9.74
CA GLY A 78 0.22 -4.63 -8.41
C GLY A 78 0.80 -5.72 -7.50
N MET A 79 1.39 -5.30 -6.38
CA MET A 79 2.05 -6.19 -5.43
C MET A 79 1.51 -5.98 -4.02
N LEU A 80 1.19 -7.09 -3.34
CA LEU A 80 0.87 -7.11 -1.92
C LEU A 80 2.10 -7.61 -1.15
N CYS A 81 2.76 -6.73 -0.39
CA CYS A 81 3.94 -7.08 0.38
C CYS A 81 3.61 -7.24 1.87
N ILE A 82 3.68 -8.49 2.33
CA ILE A 82 3.34 -8.89 3.70
C ILE A 82 4.53 -8.87 4.67
N SER A 83 5.74 -8.51 4.20
CA SER A 83 6.93 -8.48 5.06
C SER A 83 6.95 -7.31 6.06
N GLY A 84 5.97 -6.41 5.98
CA GLY A 84 5.66 -5.41 7.00
C GLY A 84 6.88 -4.57 7.37
N GLY A 85 7.28 -4.63 8.64
CA GLY A 85 8.41 -3.88 9.18
C GLY A 85 9.74 -4.17 8.48
N ALA A 86 9.95 -5.40 7.99
CA ALA A 86 11.15 -5.71 7.23
C ALA A 86 11.20 -4.89 5.93
N PHE A 87 10.11 -4.82 5.16
CA PHE A 87 10.12 -4.00 3.95
C PHE A 87 10.43 -2.52 4.22
N ILE A 88 9.83 -1.96 5.28
CA ILE A 88 10.05 -0.57 5.68
C ILE A 88 11.51 -0.36 6.10
N HIS A 89 12.11 -1.33 6.80
CA HIS A 89 13.51 -1.29 7.20
C HIS A 89 14.45 -1.18 6.00
N GLY A 90 14.30 -2.02 4.97
CA GLY A 90 15.14 -1.90 3.78
C GLY A 90 14.80 -0.68 2.91
N LEU A 91 13.54 -0.22 2.87
CA LEU A 91 13.19 1.06 2.23
C LEU A 91 13.92 2.24 2.89
N ALA A 92 14.17 2.16 4.20
CA ALA A 92 14.96 3.16 4.93
C ALA A 92 16.47 3.08 4.60
N GLY A 93 16.91 2.11 3.79
CA GLY A 93 18.31 1.90 3.43
C GLY A 93 19.08 1.05 4.43
N GLU A 94 18.40 0.46 5.41
CA GLU A 94 19.02 -0.42 6.40
C GLU A 94 19.26 -1.82 5.82
N ASN A 95 20.33 -2.46 6.30
CA ASN A 95 20.64 -3.83 5.91
C ASN A 95 19.70 -4.84 6.56
N TYR A 96 19.57 -6.01 5.94
CA TYR A 96 18.84 -7.13 6.53
C TYR A 96 19.82 -8.13 7.14
N PRO A 97 19.94 -8.22 8.49
CA PRO A 97 20.97 -9.05 9.11
C PRO A 97 20.94 -10.51 8.66
N SER A 98 19.73 -11.07 8.48
CA SER A 98 19.56 -12.44 7.97
C SER A 98 20.01 -12.61 6.52
N VAL A 99 19.76 -11.62 5.65
CA VAL A 99 20.19 -11.65 4.25
C VAL A 99 21.71 -11.50 4.17
N ASP A 100 22.29 -10.59 4.95
CA ASP A 100 23.73 -10.38 5.02
C ASP A 100 24.48 -11.66 5.43
N LEU A 101 23.93 -12.41 6.40
CA LEU A 101 24.49 -13.70 6.82
C LEU A 101 24.44 -14.74 5.69
N ILE A 102 23.34 -14.83 4.95
CA ILE A 102 23.20 -15.75 3.81
C ILE A 102 24.17 -15.37 2.68
N LEU A 103 24.33 -14.07 2.39
CA LEU A 103 25.27 -13.59 1.37
C LEU A 103 26.72 -13.87 1.73
N LYS A 104 27.07 -13.87 3.03
CA LYS A 104 28.41 -14.24 3.51
C LYS A 104 28.70 -15.73 3.39
N GLN A 105 27.68 -16.60 3.45
CA GLN A 105 27.86 -18.05 3.28
C GLN A 105 28.08 -18.49 1.83
N ASN A 106 27.69 -17.65 0.87
CA ASN A 106 27.87 -17.90 -0.57
C ASN A 106 29.20 -17.33 -1.11
N LYS A 107 30.09 -16.86 -0.25
CA LYS A 107 31.46 -16.41 -0.57
C LYS A 107 32.45 -17.38 0.04
#